data_AF-A0A8T3RN84-F1
#
_entry.id   AF-A0A8T3RN84-F1
#
_cell.length_a   1.000
_cell.length_b   1.000
_cell.length_c   1.000
_cell.angle_alpha   90.00
_cell.angle_beta   90.00
_cell.angle_gamma   90.00
#
_symmetry.space_group_name_H-M   'P 1'
#
loop_
_entity.id
_entity.type
_entity.pdbx_description
1 polymer ?
#
loop_
_entity_poly.entity_id
_entity_poly.type
_entity_poly.pdbx_seq_one_letter_code
_entity_poly.pdbx_strand_id
1 'polypeptide(L)'
;MLDELLRTQAVQIIEHDLLKAVSRSYIPQQDQEVEGLKRIGNAIHNFVDTIDHNLQKKKAGQGRFERVAFSDDGLRETDLKELDAFVRVKAQELLERIDNWMSARPKPDVKGGEIAIKTGVGVYHYIHVDERRDNLSGEPDETSK
;
A
#
# COMPACT_ATOMS: atom_id res chain seq x y z
N MET A 1 6.02 17.16 9.31
CA MET A 1 5.91 16.58 7.95
C MET A 1 7.04 17.05 7.05
N LEU A 2 7.35 18.35 6.94
CA LEU A 2 8.51 18.82 6.19
C LEU A 2 9.84 18.27 6.76
N ASP A 3 10.02 18.31 8.07
CA ASP A 3 11.22 17.75 8.74
C ASP A 3 11.43 16.27 8.41
N GLU A 4 10.33 15.54 8.22
CA GLU A 4 10.34 14.11 7.88
C GLU A 4 10.73 13.86 6.42
N LEU A 5 10.27 14.73 5.51
CA LEU A 5 10.68 14.69 4.11
C LEU A 5 12.16 15.04 3.94
N LEU A 6 12.68 15.97 4.76
CA LEU A 6 14.11 16.28 4.81
C LEU A 6 14.92 15.10 5.37
N ARG A 7 14.45 14.49 6.47
CA ARG A 7 15.11 13.34 7.12
C ARG A 7 15.18 12.10 6.22
N THR A 8 14.13 11.81 5.47
CA THR A 8 14.08 10.69 4.51
C THR A 8 14.72 11.01 3.16
N GLN A 9 15.33 12.19 3.01
CA GLN A 9 15.85 12.72 1.74
C GLN A 9 14.81 12.76 0.61
N ALA A 10 13.53 12.67 0.95
CA ALA A 10 12.45 12.87 -0.01
C ALA A 10 12.37 14.32 -0.48
N VAL A 11 12.87 15.26 0.32
CA VAL A 11 13.04 16.68 -0.02
C VAL A 11 14.44 17.16 0.40
N GLN A 12 15.02 18.10 -0.34
CA GLN A 12 16.27 18.79 -0.01
C GLN A 12 16.08 20.31 -0.05
N ILE A 13 16.74 21.04 0.86
CA ILE A 13 16.82 22.51 0.81
C ILE A 13 17.93 22.89 -0.19
N ILE A 14 17.61 23.74 -1.17
CA ILE A 14 18.57 24.17 -2.18
C ILE A 14 19.15 25.54 -1.83
N GLU A 15 18.31 26.57 -1.64
CA GLU A 15 18.69 27.93 -1.22
C GLU A 15 17.50 28.67 -0.58
N HIS A 16 17.70 29.53 0.42
CA HIS A 16 16.69 30.45 0.99
C HIS A 16 15.27 29.86 1.14
N ASP A 17 15.14 28.73 1.84
CA ASP A 17 13.87 28.01 2.08
C ASP A 17 13.19 27.39 0.84
N LEU A 18 13.85 27.36 -0.32
CA LEU A 18 13.39 26.58 -1.47
C LEU A 18 13.67 25.09 -1.28
N LEU A 19 12.61 24.30 -1.41
CA LEU A 19 12.61 22.85 -1.24
C LEU A 19 12.49 22.16 -2.60
N LYS A 20 13.43 21.24 -2.89
CA LYS A 20 13.36 20.32 -4.02
C LYS A 20 12.85 18.97 -3.55
N ALA A 21 11.75 18.48 -4.10
CA ALA A 21 11.39 17.07 -3.94
C ALA A 21 12.39 16.19 -4.72
N VAL A 22 13.13 15.35 -4.01
CA VAL A 22 14.19 14.49 -4.56
C VAL A 22 13.72 13.03 -4.68
N SER A 23 12.76 12.61 -3.85
CA SER A 23 12.00 11.38 -4.02
C SER A 23 10.50 11.71 -4.13
N ARG A 24 9.79 11.04 -5.04
CA ARG A 24 8.32 11.10 -5.14
C ARG A 24 7.62 10.15 -4.17
N SER A 25 8.39 9.29 -3.50
CA SER A 25 7.90 8.22 -2.66
C SER A 25 8.49 8.34 -1.25
N TYR A 26 7.63 8.56 -0.25
CA TYR A 26 8.00 8.57 1.15
C TYR A 26 7.77 7.17 1.77
N ILE A 27 8.83 6.58 2.32
CA ILE A 27 8.79 5.32 3.07
C ILE A 27 9.13 5.64 4.54
N PRO A 28 8.16 5.53 5.47
CA PRO A 28 8.43 5.77 6.90
C PRO A 28 9.44 4.78 7.48
N GLN A 29 10.29 5.25 8.38
CA GLN A 29 11.15 4.38 9.21
C GLN A 29 10.40 3.84 10.44
N GLN A 30 10.89 2.73 11.01
CA GLN A 30 10.18 1.90 12.00
C GLN A 30 10.01 2.53 13.40
N ASP A 31 10.60 3.68 13.67
CA ASP A 31 10.72 4.28 15.01
C ASP A 31 9.52 5.14 15.45
N GLN A 32 8.42 5.15 14.68
CA GLN A 32 7.26 6.03 14.90
C GLN A 32 5.97 5.24 15.17
N GLU A 33 5.85 4.65 16.35
CA GLU A 33 4.72 3.79 16.74
C GLU A 33 3.34 4.47 16.58
N VAL A 34 3.23 5.76 16.92
CA VAL A 34 1.95 6.49 16.89
C VAL A 34 1.46 6.82 15.47
N GLU A 35 2.37 7.25 14.59
CA GLU A 35 2.02 7.52 13.18
C GLU A 35 1.83 6.21 12.40
N GLY A 36 2.58 5.15 12.76
CA GLY A 36 2.34 3.80 12.29
C GLY A 36 0.92 3.31 12.58
N LEU A 37 0.45 3.49 13.81
CA LEU A 37 -0.91 3.08 14.21
C LEU A 37 -2.00 3.83 13.43
N LYS A 38 -1.88 5.16 13.28
CA LYS A 38 -2.82 5.95 12.48
C LYS A 38 -2.86 5.49 11.02
N ARG A 39 -1.68 5.23 10.44
CA ARG A 39 -1.56 4.75 9.06
C ARG A 39 -2.26 3.40 8.88
N ILE A 40 -2.02 2.45 9.79
CA ILE A 40 -2.67 1.13 9.78
C ILE A 40 -4.19 1.28 9.91
N GLY A 41 -4.65 2.09 10.87
CA GLY A 41 -6.08 2.35 11.07
C GLY A 41 -6.75 2.91 9.81
N ASN A 42 -6.12 3.89 9.15
CA ASN A 42 -6.63 4.46 7.91
C ASN A 42 -6.64 3.44 6.75
N ALA A 43 -5.59 2.61 6.63
CA ALA A 43 -5.52 1.59 5.60
C ALA A 43 -6.64 0.54 5.75
N ILE A 44 -6.83 0.04 6.98
CA ILE A 44 -7.88 -0.94 7.30
C ILE A 44 -9.26 -0.31 7.07
N HIS A 45 -9.50 0.91 7.56
CA HIS A 45 -10.76 1.61 7.38
C HIS A 45 -11.12 1.77 5.90
N ASN A 46 -10.19 2.26 5.08
CA ASN A 46 -10.42 2.47 3.64
C ASN A 46 -10.69 1.15 2.91
N PHE A 47 -10.00 0.07 3.29
CA PHE A 47 -10.21 -1.26 2.72
C PHE A 47 -11.60 -1.80 3.07
N VAL A 48 -11.95 -1.82 4.36
CA VAL A 48 -13.25 -2.33 4.84
C VAL A 48 -14.42 -1.52 4.27
N ASP A 49 -14.33 -0.18 4.25
CA ASP A 49 -15.36 0.69 3.68
C ASP A 49 -15.57 0.42 2.18
N THR A 50 -14.50 0.09 1.45
CA THR A 50 -14.59 -0.28 0.03
C THR A 50 -15.30 -1.62 -0.17
N ILE A 51 -14.96 -2.63 0.64
CA ILE A 51 -15.59 -3.95 0.61
C ILE A 51 -17.08 -3.83 0.97
N ASP A 52 -17.41 -3.14 2.07
CA ASP A 52 -18.80 -2.96 2.52
C ASP A 52 -19.65 -2.26 1.44
N HIS A 53 -19.13 -1.16 0.86
CA HIS A 53 -19.79 -0.49 -0.25
C HIS A 53 -20.03 -1.43 -1.44
N ASN A 54 -19.04 -2.27 -1.77
CA ASN A 54 -19.11 -3.20 -2.88
C ASN A 54 -20.05 -4.38 -2.63
N LEU A 55 -20.24 -4.81 -1.38
CA LEU A 55 -21.20 -5.85 -1.00
C LEU A 55 -22.65 -5.35 -1.10
N GLN A 56 -22.88 -4.07 -0.87
CA GLN A 56 -24.22 -3.47 -0.90
C GLN A 56 -24.68 -3.05 -2.32
N LYS A 57 -23.83 -3.20 -3.35
CA LYS A 57 -24.15 -2.77 -4.71
C LYS A 57 -25.27 -3.61 -5.34
N LYS A 58 -26.22 -2.96 -6.00
CA LYS A 58 -27.39 -3.61 -6.60
C LYS A 58 -27.19 -4.08 -8.04
N LYS A 59 -26.16 -3.56 -8.73
CA LYS A 59 -25.86 -3.91 -10.13
C LYS A 59 -24.36 -4.13 -10.34
N ALA A 60 -24.05 -5.00 -11.31
CA ALA A 60 -22.69 -5.17 -11.80
C ALA A 60 -22.13 -3.83 -12.31
N GLY A 61 -20.87 -3.54 -11.99
CA GLY A 61 -20.18 -2.32 -12.42
C GLY A 61 -20.41 -1.06 -11.56
N GLN A 62 -21.28 -1.10 -10.55
CA GLN A 62 -21.55 0.07 -9.69
C GLN A 62 -20.67 0.15 -8.43
N GLY A 63 -19.78 -0.81 -8.22
CA GLY A 63 -18.87 -0.81 -7.07
C GLY A 63 -17.62 0.06 -7.30
N ARG A 64 -16.96 0.41 -6.21
CA ARG A 64 -15.58 0.91 -6.21
C ARG A 64 -14.64 -0.17 -6.78
N PHE A 65 -13.50 0.27 -7.33
CA PHE A 65 -12.51 -0.66 -7.86
C PHE A 65 -11.89 -1.52 -6.75
N GLU A 66 -12.01 -2.83 -6.88
CA GLU A 66 -11.50 -3.82 -5.93
C GLU A 66 -11.15 -5.09 -6.72
N ARG A 67 -9.86 -5.42 -6.82
CA ARG A 67 -9.37 -6.58 -7.56
C ARG A 67 -8.16 -7.16 -6.83
N VAL A 68 -8.04 -8.48 -6.90
CA VAL A 68 -6.93 -9.25 -6.35
C VAL A 68 -6.35 -10.12 -7.45
N ALA A 69 -5.03 -10.17 -7.55
CA ALA A 69 -4.31 -11.13 -8.38
C ALA A 69 -3.57 -12.09 -7.43
N PHE A 70 -3.76 -13.39 -7.62
CA PHE A 70 -3.15 -14.43 -6.79
C PHE A 70 -2.85 -15.67 -7.64
N SER A 71 -1.92 -16.50 -7.15
CA SER A 71 -1.62 -17.81 -7.71
C SER A 71 -2.32 -18.88 -6.88
N ASP A 72 -3.07 -19.78 -7.53
CA ASP A 72 -3.80 -20.87 -6.84
C ASP A 72 -2.83 -21.83 -6.12
N ASP A 73 -1.70 -22.15 -6.75
CA ASP A 73 -0.68 -23.07 -6.23
C ASP A 73 0.47 -22.37 -5.49
N GLY A 74 0.41 -21.03 -5.38
CA GLY A 74 1.50 -20.21 -4.87
C GLY A 74 2.64 -20.01 -5.88
N LEU A 75 3.79 -19.56 -5.40
CA LEU A 75 4.99 -19.30 -6.20
C LEU A 75 6.22 -19.96 -5.59
N ARG A 76 7.21 -20.29 -6.42
CA ARG A 76 8.54 -20.67 -5.92
C ARG A 76 9.19 -19.46 -5.25
N GLU A 77 10.10 -19.71 -4.31
CA GLU A 77 10.79 -18.62 -3.60
C GLU A 77 11.56 -17.67 -4.55
N THR A 78 12.17 -18.20 -5.60
CA THR A 78 12.85 -17.40 -6.63
C THR A 78 11.87 -16.50 -7.38
N ASP A 79 10.70 -17.02 -7.74
CA ASP A 79 9.68 -16.28 -8.48
C ASP A 79 9.01 -15.22 -7.60
N LEU A 80 8.90 -15.47 -6.28
CA LEU A 80 8.42 -14.48 -5.32
C LEU A 80 9.35 -13.26 -5.25
N LYS A 81 10.68 -13.47 -5.31
CA LYS A 81 11.67 -12.37 -5.34
C LYS A 81 11.53 -11.55 -6.62
N GLU A 82 11.35 -12.21 -7.76
CA GLU A 82 11.09 -11.55 -9.04
C GLU A 82 9.77 -10.78 -9.03
N LEU A 83 8.71 -11.36 -8.47
CA LEU A 83 7.41 -10.71 -8.29
C LEU A 83 7.51 -9.48 -7.39
N ASP A 84 8.22 -9.56 -6.26
CA ASP A 84 8.39 -8.41 -5.35
C ASP A 84 9.09 -7.24 -6.07
N ALA A 85 10.17 -7.52 -6.82
CA ALA A 85 10.84 -6.51 -7.61
C ALA A 85 9.91 -5.89 -8.68
N PHE A 86 9.16 -6.73 -9.38
CA PHE A 86 8.18 -6.28 -10.38
C PHE A 86 7.08 -5.41 -9.78
N VAL A 87 6.45 -5.87 -8.69
CA VAL A 87 5.35 -5.16 -8.02
C VAL A 87 5.81 -3.82 -7.47
N ARG A 88 7.01 -3.72 -6.88
CA ARG A 88 7.54 -2.44 -6.39
C ARG A 88 7.61 -1.39 -7.49
N VAL A 89 8.16 -1.74 -8.65
CA VAL A 89 8.28 -0.83 -9.79
C VAL A 89 6.89 -0.45 -10.31
N LYS A 90 6.03 -1.43 -10.59
CA LYS A 90 4.74 -1.17 -11.23
C LYS A 90 3.70 -0.52 -10.32
N ALA A 91 3.67 -0.88 -9.04
CA ALA A 91 2.81 -0.21 -8.07
C ALA A 91 3.26 1.24 -7.84
N GLN A 92 4.57 1.50 -7.77
CA GLN A 92 5.07 2.86 -7.64
C GLN A 92 4.73 3.70 -8.89
N GLU A 93 5.01 3.21 -10.10
CA GLU A 93 4.63 3.88 -11.35
C GLU A 93 3.12 4.21 -11.39
N LEU A 94 2.27 3.27 -10.94
CA LEU A 94 0.82 3.48 -10.86
C LEU A 94 0.46 4.60 -9.88
N LEU A 95 0.98 4.55 -8.65
CA LEU A 95 0.68 5.54 -7.62
C LEU A 95 1.18 6.92 -8.00
N GLU A 96 2.36 7.05 -8.59
CA GLU A 96 2.88 8.32 -9.11
C GLU A 96 1.99 8.88 -10.22
N ARG A 97 1.47 8.05 -11.12
CA ARG A 97 0.54 8.50 -12.17
C ARG A 97 -0.78 8.98 -11.58
N ILE A 98 -1.31 8.29 -10.58
CA ILE A 98 -2.56 8.69 -9.90
C ILE A 98 -2.34 9.98 -9.11
N ASP A 99 -1.23 10.11 -8.40
CA ASP A 99 -0.87 11.32 -7.66
C ASP A 99 -0.71 12.53 -8.58
N ASN A 100 0.07 12.40 -9.66
CA ASN A 100 0.20 13.45 -10.67
C ASN A 100 -1.16 13.82 -11.28
N TRP A 101 -2.01 12.81 -11.56
CA TRP A 101 -3.38 13.03 -12.04
C TRP A 101 -4.15 13.87 -11.03
N MET A 102 -4.23 13.48 -9.75
CA MET A 102 -4.94 14.23 -8.70
C MET A 102 -4.39 15.64 -8.50
N SER A 103 -3.06 15.80 -8.42
CA SER A 103 -2.38 17.05 -8.13
C SER A 103 -2.50 18.10 -9.24
N ALA A 104 -2.75 17.67 -10.49
CA ALA A 104 -2.96 18.58 -11.62
C ALA A 104 -4.33 19.30 -11.59
N ARG A 105 -5.19 19.06 -10.59
CA ARG A 105 -6.58 19.55 -10.57
C ARG A 105 -6.69 20.78 -9.68
N PRO A 106 -7.63 21.69 -10.01
CA PRO A 106 -7.97 22.74 -9.08
C PRO A 106 -8.42 22.13 -7.75
N LYS A 107 -8.08 22.81 -6.65
CA LYS A 107 -8.64 22.48 -5.35
C LYS A 107 -10.14 22.77 -5.36
N PRO A 108 -10.96 21.97 -4.67
CA PRO A 108 -12.40 22.22 -4.62
C PRO A 108 -12.69 23.59 -4.01
N ASP A 109 -13.55 24.38 -4.66
CA ASP A 109 -14.06 25.66 -4.15
C ASP A 109 -15.25 25.42 -3.20
N VAL A 110 -14.90 25.03 -1.97
CA VAL A 110 -15.90 24.78 -0.92
C VAL A 110 -16.70 26.05 -0.58
N LYS A 111 -16.14 27.24 -0.77
CA LYS A 111 -16.85 28.51 -0.53
C LYS A 111 -17.85 28.82 -1.64
N GLY A 112 -17.55 28.40 -2.86
CA GLY A 112 -18.46 28.42 -4.01
C GLY A 112 -19.52 27.32 -4.01
N GLY A 113 -19.55 26.46 -2.99
CA GLY A 113 -20.54 25.39 -2.83
C GLY A 113 -20.11 24.03 -3.35
N GLU A 114 -18.85 23.85 -3.76
CA GLU A 114 -18.33 22.54 -4.16
C GLU A 114 -18.13 21.61 -2.95
N ILE A 115 -18.34 20.30 -3.16
CA ILE A 115 -18.11 19.28 -2.14
C ILE A 115 -16.67 18.78 -2.27
N ALA A 116 -15.89 18.92 -1.20
CA ALA A 116 -14.56 18.34 -1.12
C ALA A 116 -14.65 16.83 -0.80
N ILE A 117 -14.42 15.99 -1.82
CA ILE A 117 -14.40 14.53 -1.67
C ILE A 117 -12.97 14.08 -1.35
N LYS A 118 -12.78 13.41 -0.21
CA LYS A 118 -11.52 12.75 0.12
C LYS A 118 -11.49 11.36 -0.54
N THR A 119 -10.46 11.11 -1.33
CA THR A 119 -10.27 9.84 -2.04
C THR A 119 -8.78 9.53 -2.19
N GLY A 120 -8.46 8.28 -2.47
CA GLY A 120 -7.10 7.82 -2.69
C GLY A 120 -7.09 6.35 -3.12
N VAL A 121 -5.93 5.89 -3.59
CA VAL A 121 -5.70 4.50 -3.98
C VAL A 121 -4.52 3.96 -3.16
N GLY A 122 -4.75 2.85 -2.48
CA GLY A 122 -3.70 2.10 -1.76
C GLY A 122 -3.43 0.77 -2.46
N VAL A 123 -2.16 0.39 -2.53
CA VAL A 123 -1.71 -0.90 -3.07
C VAL A 123 -0.84 -1.58 -2.04
N TYR A 124 -1.08 -2.87 -1.80
CA TYR A 124 -0.37 -3.68 -0.81
C TYR A 124 0.01 -5.01 -1.44
N HIS A 125 1.29 -5.37 -1.39
CA HIS A 125 1.77 -6.73 -1.68
C HIS A 125 1.75 -7.52 -0.37
N TYR A 126 0.92 -8.55 -0.29
CA TYR A 126 0.83 -9.42 0.88
C TYR A 126 1.50 -10.77 0.59
N ILE A 127 2.13 -11.36 1.60
CA ILE A 127 2.83 -12.64 1.52
C ILE A 127 2.32 -13.51 2.66
N HIS A 128 1.88 -14.72 2.32
CA HIS A 128 1.53 -15.76 3.29
C HIS A 128 2.46 -16.94 3.08
N VAL A 129 3.13 -17.38 4.14
CA VAL A 129 3.94 -18.60 4.12
C VAL A 129 3.13 -19.65 4.88
N ASP A 130 2.78 -20.75 4.22
CA ASP A 130 2.10 -21.88 4.88
C ASP A 130 3.13 -22.62 5.75
N GLU A 131 3.08 -22.42 7.06
CA GLU A 131 4.02 -22.98 8.05
C GLU A 131 3.87 -24.52 8.23
N ARG A 132 2.94 -25.17 7.52
CA ARG A 132 2.66 -26.62 7.66
C ARG A 132 3.78 -27.58 7.24
N ARG A 133 4.97 -27.09 6.87
CA ARG A 133 6.13 -27.93 6.48
C ARG A 133 7.13 -28.22 7.59
N ASP A 134 7.18 -27.45 8.67
CA ASP A 134 8.22 -27.64 9.71
C ASP A 134 7.91 -28.78 10.69
N ASN A 135 6.69 -29.34 10.69
CA ASN A 135 6.29 -30.44 11.58
C ASN A 135 6.49 -31.85 11.00
N LEU A 136 7.12 -32.01 9.83
CA LEU A 136 7.33 -33.32 9.18
C LEU A 136 8.78 -33.85 9.28
N SER A 137 9.65 -33.19 10.06
CA SER A 137 11.01 -33.66 10.35
C SER A 137 11.20 -34.22 11.76
N GLY A 138 10.13 -34.55 12.48
CA GLY A 138 10.19 -35.31 13.73
C GLY A 138 10.54 -36.78 13.47
N GLU A 139 11.54 -37.28 14.18
CA GLU A 139 12.22 -38.57 14.06
C GLU A 139 11.31 -39.82 13.94
N PRO A 140 11.79 -40.92 13.31
CA PRO A 140 11.07 -42.19 13.33
C PRO A 140 11.00 -42.74 14.76
N ASP A 141 9.80 -43.16 15.15
CA ASP A 141 9.48 -43.80 16.43
C ASP A 141 10.28 -45.11 16.61
N GLU A 142 11.45 -45.02 17.24
CA GLU A 142 12.18 -46.17 17.78
C GLU A 142 11.52 -46.66 19.07
N THR A 143 10.30 -47.19 18.96
CA THR A 143 9.80 -48.15 19.95
C THR A 143 8.89 -49.19 19.30
N SER A 144 9.52 -50.16 18.64
CA SER A 144 8.93 -51.48 18.43
C SER A 144 10.01 -52.54 18.58
N LYS A 145 10.30 -52.90 19.84
CA LYS A 145 10.38 -54.27 20.38
C LYS A 145 10.84 -54.30 21.83
#